data_AF-A0A7Y5ITT2-F1
#
_entry.id   AF-A0A7Y5ITT2-F1
#
_cell.length_a   1.000
_cell.length_b   1.000
_cell.length_c   1.000
_cell.angle_alpha   90.00
_cell.angle_beta   90.00
_cell.angle_gamma   90.00
#
_symmetry.space_group_name_H-M   'P 1'
#
loop_
_entity.id
_entity.type
_entity.pdbx_description
1 polymer ?
#
loop_
_entity_poly.entity_id
_entity_poly.type
_entity_poly.pdbx_seq_one_letter_code
_entity_poly.pdbx_strand_id
1 'polypeptide(L)'
;MKILVINAGSSSIKYQLFNMESRAVLATGLVERIGEETGRIKHTNLTRPDLPPIIQTLAIPTHHEGLHAVIQLLLDETLGVITSPEDIGAIGHRVVHGGEAFREPTRINEEVIAVVEALSSLAPLHNPANLIGIRVAQALFPHASQVAVFDTAFHQTMPAYAYRYALPQALYAQHNVRVYGFHGTSHLFVSKVAAEHLGKPLAETQLITAHLGNGASMTAIANGQSVDTSMGFSPLPGLIMGTRSGDLDPAIIFYLANQQGMTIPEIDQLLNKKSGLLGLCGANDLRDIETRAEAGDPTAKLALDMYTYRIKKYIGMYTATLGQVDALVFTAGVGENSALVRQQACAGLENLGYILDPAKNNAGKNGKVTEIQATHSTKKILIVPTNEELELSAGSTYVHFTSNETIQGVQFAVEPESGGVPLVCDASSDILSRPLDVSRYGLIYAGAQKNIGPAGLTLVIIREDLVAESAENLPTMLSYRVHVENKSLYNTPPVFAIYIMMLVTRWLLEEIGGLEKMGEINRRKADLLYEVIDASGGFYRGHADPASRSLMNVTWRLPDENLEKQFVSEATKLGLDGLKGHRSVGGIRASIYNAMPLAGVQALAEFMKDFQRKLG
;
A
#
# COMPACT_ATOMS: atom_id res chain seq x y z
N MET A 1 -26.41 8.52 12.95
CA MET A 1 -26.15 7.06 13.15
C MET A 1 -24.67 6.76 12.90
N LYS A 2 -23.98 6.05 13.80
CA LYS A 2 -22.59 5.61 13.57
C LYS A 2 -22.55 4.17 13.03
N ILE A 3 -21.69 3.90 12.04
CA ILE A 3 -21.51 2.59 11.41
C ILE A 3 -20.06 2.12 11.51
N LEU A 4 -19.83 0.96 12.11
CA LEU A 4 -18.51 0.32 12.16
C LEU A 4 -18.35 -0.61 10.96
N VAL A 5 -17.30 -0.46 10.16
CA VAL A 5 -16.98 -1.37 9.05
C VAL A 5 -15.80 -2.23 9.47
N ILE A 6 -15.93 -3.55 9.30
CA ILE A 6 -14.92 -4.54 9.68
C ILE A 6 -14.56 -5.40 8.46
N ASN A 7 -13.26 -5.53 8.21
CA ASN A 7 -12.69 -6.47 7.24
C ASN A 7 -11.69 -7.38 7.97
N ALA A 8 -12.14 -8.58 8.34
CA ALA A 8 -11.31 -9.60 8.97
C ALA A 8 -10.64 -10.47 7.89
N GLY A 9 -9.32 -10.36 7.75
CA GLY A 9 -8.49 -11.25 6.95
C GLY A 9 -8.02 -12.45 7.77
N SER A 10 -7.18 -13.34 7.21
CA SER A 10 -6.68 -14.52 7.93
C SER A 10 -5.79 -14.19 9.13
N SER A 11 -5.10 -13.04 9.12
CA SER A 11 -4.15 -12.62 10.17
C SER A 11 -4.24 -11.13 10.50
N SER A 12 -5.34 -10.47 10.11
CA SER A 12 -5.54 -9.04 10.32
C SER A 12 -7.01 -8.65 10.43
N ILE A 13 -7.28 -7.52 11.07
CA ILE A 13 -8.59 -6.87 11.12
C ILE A 13 -8.39 -5.39 10.76
N LYS A 14 -8.97 -4.96 9.63
CA LYS A 14 -9.09 -3.53 9.30
C LYS A 14 -10.45 -3.04 9.74
N TYR A 15 -10.53 -1.83 10.30
CA TYR A 15 -11.80 -1.24 10.66
C TYR A 15 -11.83 0.29 10.50
N GLN A 16 -13.04 0.80 10.26
CA GLN A 16 -13.33 2.23 10.24
C GLN A 16 -14.68 2.47 10.90
N LEU A 17 -14.81 3.53 11.70
CA LEU A 17 -16.09 3.98 12.25
C LEU A 17 -16.55 5.23 11.51
N PHE A 18 -17.74 5.21 10.92
CA PHE A 18 -18.33 6.32 10.21
C PHE A 18 -19.43 6.99 11.02
N ASN A 19 -19.60 8.29 10.89
CA ASN A 19 -20.86 8.98 11.20
C ASN A 19 -21.62 9.21 9.89
N MET A 20 -22.78 8.58 9.74
CA MET A 20 -23.54 8.63 8.49
C MET A 20 -24.32 9.92 8.26
N GLU A 21 -24.50 10.75 9.29
CA GLU A 21 -25.10 12.09 9.11
C GLU A 21 -24.13 13.03 8.41
N SER A 22 -22.87 13.05 8.85
CA SER A 22 -21.81 13.86 8.24
C SER A 22 -21.04 13.15 7.12
N ARG A 23 -21.22 11.82 6.99
CA ARG A 23 -20.40 10.91 6.18
C ARG A 23 -18.91 10.95 6.54
N ALA A 24 -18.56 11.44 7.73
CA ALA A 24 -17.17 11.52 8.18
C ALA A 24 -16.71 10.19 8.79
N VAL A 25 -15.43 9.87 8.60
CA VAL A 25 -14.76 8.79 9.33
C VAL A 25 -14.35 9.33 10.69
N LEU A 26 -14.85 8.72 11.77
CA LEU A 26 -14.55 9.07 13.15
C LEU A 26 -13.25 8.42 13.63
N ALA A 27 -13.02 7.16 13.27
CA ALA A 27 -11.80 6.43 13.61
C ALA A 27 -11.43 5.41 12.54
N THR A 28 -10.15 5.07 12.47
CA THR A 28 -9.61 4.00 11.62
C THR A 28 -8.60 3.17 12.39
N GLY A 29 -8.44 1.90 12.03
CA GLY A 29 -7.37 1.11 12.58
C GLY A 29 -7.11 -0.21 11.86
N LEU A 30 -5.99 -0.82 12.24
CA LEU A 30 -5.49 -2.07 11.72
C LEU A 30 -4.94 -2.90 12.87
N VAL A 31 -5.47 -4.10 13.03
CA VAL A 31 -4.86 -5.19 13.78
C VAL A 31 -4.11 -6.06 12.79
N GLU A 32 -2.85 -6.37 13.05
CA GLU A 32 -2.00 -7.19 12.21
C GLU A 32 -1.24 -8.22 13.05
N ARG A 33 -0.77 -9.30 12.40
CA ARG A 33 -0.04 -10.42 13.03
C ARG A 33 -0.86 -11.19 14.07
N ILE A 34 -2.15 -11.39 13.78
CA ILE A 34 -3.03 -12.22 14.60
C ILE A 34 -2.58 -13.68 14.51
N GLY A 35 -2.44 -14.34 15.66
CA GLY A 35 -1.96 -15.72 15.78
C GLY A 35 -0.43 -15.86 15.83
N GLU A 36 0.32 -14.77 15.66
CA GLU A 36 1.78 -14.75 15.86
C GLU A 36 2.13 -14.45 17.34
N GLU A 37 3.40 -14.70 17.72
CA GLU A 37 3.89 -14.40 19.08
C GLU A 37 3.71 -12.91 19.45
N THR A 38 3.74 -12.02 18.46
CA THR A 38 3.68 -10.57 18.66
C THR A 38 2.75 -9.91 17.64
N GLY A 39 1.53 -9.62 18.08
CA GLY A 39 0.53 -8.84 17.34
C GLY A 39 0.80 -7.33 17.41
N ARG A 40 0.22 -6.59 16.47
CA ARG A 40 0.30 -5.11 16.46
C ARG A 40 -1.06 -4.51 16.14
N ILE A 41 -1.43 -3.45 16.86
CA ILE A 41 -2.64 -2.68 16.61
C ILE A 41 -2.24 -1.23 16.37
N LYS A 42 -2.71 -0.66 15.26
CA LYS A 42 -2.70 0.76 14.98
C LYS A 42 -4.12 1.29 15.07
N HIS A 43 -4.35 2.34 15.86
CA HIS A 43 -5.64 3.02 15.96
C HIS A 43 -5.45 4.52 15.84
N THR A 44 -6.33 5.17 15.07
CA THR A 44 -6.35 6.61 14.86
C THR A 44 -7.75 7.14 15.14
N ASN A 45 -7.85 8.08 16.07
CA ASN A 45 -9.04 8.89 16.28
C ASN A 45 -8.99 10.09 15.34
N LEU A 46 -9.91 10.15 14.37
CA LEU A 46 -9.98 11.22 13.37
C LEU A 46 -10.82 12.41 13.85
N THR A 47 -11.54 12.29 14.97
CA THR A 47 -12.24 13.42 15.61
C THR A 47 -11.30 14.29 16.47
N ARG A 48 -10.13 13.74 16.81
CA ARG A 48 -9.07 14.38 17.59
C ARG A 48 -7.77 14.36 16.81
N PRO A 49 -7.64 15.17 15.74
CA PRO A 49 -6.44 15.20 14.90
C PRO A 49 -5.18 15.68 15.66
N ASP A 50 -5.37 16.29 16.84
CA ASP A 50 -4.31 16.63 17.78
C ASP A 50 -3.66 15.40 18.43
N LEU A 51 -4.33 14.25 18.43
CA LEU A 51 -3.80 12.99 18.98
C LEU A 51 -3.13 12.16 17.86
N PRO A 52 -1.85 11.76 18.02
CA PRO A 52 -1.20 10.91 17.05
C PRO A 52 -1.83 9.50 17.03
N PRO A 53 -1.72 8.76 15.92
CA PRO A 53 -2.10 7.35 15.88
C PRO A 53 -1.38 6.56 16.99
N ILE A 54 -2.12 5.76 17.73
CA ILE A 54 -1.52 4.86 18.70
C ILE A 54 -1.09 3.57 18.00
N ILE A 55 0.09 3.07 18.37
CA ILE A 55 0.61 1.78 17.93
C ILE A 55 0.92 0.97 19.18
N GLN A 56 0.20 -0.13 19.36
CA GLN A 56 0.39 -1.06 20.46
C GLN A 56 0.91 -2.39 19.93
N THR A 57 1.84 -2.97 20.66
CA THR A 57 2.37 -4.31 20.40
C THR A 57 1.93 -5.20 21.56
N LEU A 58 1.14 -6.23 21.26
CA LEU A 58 0.54 -7.12 22.27
C LEU A 58 0.32 -8.51 21.68
N ALA A 59 0.15 -9.51 22.54
CA ALA A 59 -0.25 -10.84 22.11
C ALA A 59 -1.70 -10.80 21.60
N ILE A 60 -1.92 -11.22 20.36
CA ILE A 60 -3.26 -11.28 19.73
C ILE A 60 -3.43 -12.68 19.16
N PRO A 61 -3.72 -13.67 20.02
CA PRO A 61 -3.73 -15.07 19.61
C PRO A 61 -4.85 -15.38 18.61
N THR A 62 -5.99 -14.69 18.69
CA THR A 62 -7.10 -14.89 17.75
C THR A 62 -7.77 -13.56 17.35
N HIS A 63 -8.63 -13.62 16.32
CA HIS A 63 -9.46 -12.50 15.89
C HIS A 63 -10.41 -12.01 16.98
N HIS A 64 -10.79 -12.88 17.93
CA HIS A 64 -11.61 -12.50 19.08
C HIS A 64 -10.86 -11.47 19.95
N GLU A 65 -9.61 -11.76 20.35
CA GLU A 65 -8.79 -10.81 21.11
C GLU A 65 -8.48 -9.55 20.30
N GLY A 66 -8.25 -9.69 19.00
CA GLY A 66 -8.00 -8.57 18.10
C GLY A 66 -9.18 -7.58 18.05
N LEU A 67 -10.40 -8.07 17.85
CA LEU A 67 -11.60 -7.23 17.86
C LEU A 67 -11.92 -6.68 19.24
N HIS A 68 -11.70 -7.44 20.31
CA HIS A 68 -11.84 -6.93 21.67
C HIS A 68 -10.95 -5.70 21.91
N ALA A 69 -9.68 -5.76 21.50
CA ALA A 69 -8.76 -4.64 21.62
C ALA A 69 -9.18 -3.43 20.76
N VAL A 70 -9.71 -3.67 19.56
CA VAL A 70 -10.30 -2.59 18.73
C VAL A 70 -11.41 -1.85 19.47
N ILE A 71 -12.29 -2.57 20.15
CA ILE A 71 -13.42 -1.96 20.85
C ILE A 71 -12.96 -1.20 22.08
N GLN A 72 -11.99 -1.73 22.82
CA GLN A 72 -11.38 -1.00 23.94
C GLN A 72 -10.78 0.33 23.47
N LEU A 73 -10.13 0.35 22.31
CA LEU A 73 -9.60 1.59 21.72
C LEU A 73 -10.72 2.54 21.27
N LEU A 74 -11.83 2.02 20.74
CA LEU A 74 -12.97 2.84 20.34
C LEU A 74 -13.71 3.47 21.54
N LEU A 75 -13.70 2.82 22.71
CA LEU A 75 -14.34 3.25 23.96
C LEU A 75 -13.42 4.00 24.92
N ASP A 76 -12.12 4.05 24.64
CA ASP A 76 -11.13 4.67 25.51
C ASP A 76 -11.50 6.14 25.79
N GLU A 77 -11.36 6.59 27.03
CA GLU A 77 -11.77 7.96 27.43
C GLU A 77 -10.97 9.05 26.70
N THR A 78 -9.75 8.73 26.26
CA THR A 78 -8.83 9.68 25.63
C THR A 78 -8.76 9.48 24.11
N LEU A 79 -8.73 8.22 23.68
CA LEU A 79 -8.51 7.82 22.29
C LEU A 79 -9.82 7.45 21.58
N GLY A 80 -10.88 7.14 22.32
CA GLY A 80 -12.14 6.66 21.79
C GLY A 80 -12.95 7.72 21.05
N VAL A 81 -13.89 7.23 20.26
CA VAL A 81 -14.83 8.02 19.44
C VAL A 81 -16.29 7.70 19.75
N ILE A 82 -16.49 6.77 20.68
CA ILE A 82 -17.77 6.37 21.24
C ILE A 82 -17.64 6.29 22.75
N THR A 83 -18.74 6.56 23.44
CA THR A 83 -18.82 6.52 24.92
C THR A 83 -19.45 5.21 25.41
N SER A 84 -20.14 4.52 24.52
CA SER A 84 -20.81 3.25 24.79
C SER A 84 -20.85 2.42 23.50
N PRO A 85 -20.81 1.06 23.57
CA PRO A 85 -21.11 0.21 22.43
C PRO A 85 -22.44 0.56 21.73
N GLU A 86 -23.40 1.10 22.49
CA GLU A 86 -24.71 1.53 22.00
C GLU A 86 -24.67 2.72 21.04
N ASP A 87 -23.56 3.44 20.97
CA ASP A 87 -23.37 4.52 19.99
C ASP A 87 -23.28 3.97 18.56
N ILE A 88 -22.98 2.66 18.40
CA ILE A 88 -22.88 1.99 17.10
C ILE A 88 -24.26 1.46 16.70
N GLY A 89 -24.90 2.13 15.73
CA GLY A 89 -26.22 1.71 15.25
C GLY A 89 -26.18 0.53 14.28
N ALA A 90 -25.07 0.36 13.54
CA ALA A 90 -24.90 -0.77 12.64
C ALA A 90 -23.42 -1.14 12.42
N ILE A 91 -23.19 -2.39 12.00
CA ILE A 91 -21.86 -2.91 11.66
C ILE A 91 -21.87 -3.55 10.28
N GLY A 92 -20.99 -3.10 9.40
CA GLY A 92 -20.78 -3.70 8.08
C GLY A 92 -19.61 -4.67 8.10
N HIS A 93 -19.83 -5.93 7.73
CA HIS A 93 -18.79 -6.95 7.61
C HIS A 93 -18.51 -7.24 6.15
N ARG A 94 -17.25 -7.15 5.72
CA ARG A 94 -16.85 -7.79 4.47
C ARG A 94 -16.84 -9.30 4.68
N VAL A 95 -17.59 -10.02 3.84
CA VAL A 95 -17.60 -11.48 3.80
C VAL A 95 -17.17 -11.92 2.41
N VAL A 96 -16.24 -12.86 2.31
CA VAL A 96 -15.69 -13.21 1.00
C VAL A 96 -16.70 -14.01 0.17
N HIS A 97 -17.31 -15.07 0.72
CA HIS A 97 -18.15 -15.96 -0.06
C HIS A 97 -19.59 -16.02 0.46
N GLY A 98 -20.54 -15.55 -0.36
CA GLY A 98 -21.99 -15.58 -0.07
C GLY A 98 -22.77 -16.69 -0.79
N GLY A 99 -22.12 -17.43 -1.70
CA GLY A 99 -22.77 -18.50 -2.46
C GLY A 99 -23.85 -17.95 -3.40
N GLU A 100 -24.88 -18.74 -3.67
CA GLU A 100 -26.04 -18.29 -4.47
C GLU A 100 -27.11 -17.58 -3.62
N ALA A 101 -27.03 -17.76 -2.29
CA ALA A 101 -28.05 -17.28 -1.34
C ALA A 101 -28.04 -15.75 -1.21
N PHE A 102 -26.87 -15.12 -1.31
CA PHE A 102 -26.73 -13.68 -1.07
C PHE A 102 -26.28 -12.94 -2.32
N ARG A 103 -27.19 -12.10 -2.85
CA ARG A 103 -26.98 -11.27 -4.06
C ARG A 103 -26.83 -9.79 -3.77
N GLU A 104 -27.05 -9.40 -2.52
CA GLU A 104 -27.00 -8.02 -2.05
C GLU A 104 -26.53 -7.98 -0.58
N PRO A 105 -26.10 -6.81 -0.06
CA PRO A 105 -25.82 -6.65 1.35
C PRO A 105 -26.99 -7.14 2.21
N THR A 106 -26.73 -8.10 3.10
CA THR A 106 -27.79 -8.83 3.82
C THR A 106 -27.62 -8.62 5.31
N ARG A 107 -28.73 -8.32 6.01
CA ARG A 107 -28.73 -8.24 7.48
C ARG A 107 -28.39 -9.61 8.06
N ILE A 108 -27.41 -9.67 8.94
CA ILE A 108 -26.94 -10.90 9.55
C ILE A 108 -27.98 -11.41 10.56
N ASN A 109 -28.31 -12.69 10.44
CA ASN A 109 -29.09 -13.50 11.38
C ASN A 109 -28.47 -14.92 11.43
N GLU A 110 -29.06 -15.82 12.20
CA GLU A 110 -28.58 -17.22 12.33
C GLU A 110 -28.56 -17.98 10.99
N GLU A 111 -29.49 -17.70 10.09
CA GLU A 111 -29.52 -18.30 8.75
C GLU A 111 -28.32 -17.84 7.91
N VAL A 112 -28.00 -16.55 7.92
CA VAL A 112 -26.82 -16.00 7.24
C VAL A 112 -25.54 -16.62 7.79
N ILE A 113 -25.42 -16.75 9.12
CA ILE A 113 -24.27 -17.36 9.78
C ILE A 113 -24.11 -18.82 9.34
N ALA A 114 -25.20 -19.60 9.37
CA ALA A 114 -25.18 -21.01 8.96
C ALA A 114 -24.77 -21.18 7.49
N VAL A 115 -25.25 -20.31 6.59
CA VAL A 115 -24.85 -20.35 5.17
C VAL A 115 -23.38 -19.99 4.99
N VAL A 116 -22.89 -18.94 5.65
CA VAL A 116 -21.47 -18.55 5.56
C VAL A 116 -20.54 -19.62 6.15
N GLU A 117 -20.98 -20.32 7.20
CA GLU A 117 -20.29 -21.45 7.82
C GLU A 117 -20.22 -22.64 6.86
N ALA A 118 -21.34 -23.02 6.23
CA ALA A 118 -21.35 -24.07 5.21
C ALA A 118 -20.42 -23.75 4.01
N LEU A 119 -20.36 -22.48 3.61
CA LEU A 119 -19.49 -21.99 2.53
C LEU A 119 -18.02 -21.83 2.94
N SER A 120 -17.67 -22.03 4.22
CA SER A 120 -16.29 -21.88 4.68
C SER A 120 -15.34 -22.88 4.02
N SER A 121 -15.83 -24.05 3.61
CA SER A 121 -15.07 -25.01 2.81
C SER A 121 -14.63 -24.45 1.44
N LEU A 122 -15.40 -23.50 0.88
CA LEU A 122 -15.13 -22.87 -0.42
C LEU A 122 -14.20 -21.66 -0.31
N ALA A 123 -14.15 -21.03 0.86
CA ALA A 123 -13.26 -19.90 1.17
C ALA A 123 -12.55 -20.09 2.53
N PRO A 124 -11.72 -21.14 2.69
CA PRO A 124 -11.22 -21.59 3.99
C PRO A 124 -10.32 -20.58 4.70
N LEU A 125 -9.66 -19.70 3.95
CA LEU A 125 -8.81 -18.64 4.52
C LEU A 125 -9.56 -17.36 4.89
N HIS A 126 -10.86 -17.26 4.56
CA HIS A 126 -11.59 -16.01 4.65
C HIS A 126 -12.89 -16.13 5.46
N ASN A 127 -13.83 -16.98 5.02
CA ASN A 127 -15.14 -17.09 5.66
C ASN A 127 -15.06 -17.44 7.15
N PRO A 128 -14.16 -18.35 7.62
CA PRO A 128 -14.00 -18.58 9.06
C PRO A 128 -13.61 -17.31 9.84
N ALA A 129 -12.66 -16.53 9.34
CA ALA A 129 -12.26 -15.27 9.98
C ALA A 129 -13.39 -14.24 9.94
N ASN A 130 -14.16 -14.18 8.86
CA ASN A 130 -15.34 -13.32 8.75
C ASN A 130 -16.41 -13.71 9.79
N LEU A 131 -16.68 -15.00 9.97
CA LEU A 131 -17.64 -15.51 10.97
C LEU A 131 -17.20 -15.22 12.40
N ILE A 132 -15.92 -15.39 12.71
CA ILE A 132 -15.38 -15.00 14.02
C ILE A 132 -15.67 -13.51 14.23
N GLY A 133 -15.37 -12.67 13.23
CA GLY A 133 -15.64 -11.23 13.33
C GLY A 133 -17.11 -10.89 13.57
N ILE A 134 -18.03 -11.58 12.90
CA ILE A 134 -19.48 -11.44 13.07
C ILE A 134 -19.91 -11.85 14.48
N ARG A 135 -19.55 -13.07 14.92
CA ARG A 135 -19.94 -13.60 16.24
C ARG A 135 -19.40 -12.75 17.39
N VAL A 136 -18.15 -12.28 17.27
CA VAL A 136 -17.54 -11.36 18.23
C VAL A 136 -18.29 -10.03 18.28
N ALA A 137 -18.62 -9.46 17.11
CA ALA A 137 -19.41 -8.24 17.04
C ALA A 137 -20.82 -8.43 17.63
N GLN A 138 -21.44 -9.61 17.50
CA GLN A 138 -22.77 -9.89 18.05
C GLN A 138 -22.74 -9.89 19.59
N ALA A 139 -21.68 -10.45 20.17
CA ALA A 139 -21.49 -10.45 21.61
C ALA A 139 -21.24 -9.03 22.16
N LEU A 140 -20.49 -8.21 21.42
CA LEU A 140 -20.00 -6.91 21.91
C LEU A 140 -20.91 -5.73 21.57
N PHE A 141 -21.76 -5.86 20.55
CA PHE A 141 -22.72 -4.85 20.13
C PHE A 141 -24.13 -5.46 19.99
N PRO A 142 -24.76 -5.88 21.10
CA PRO A 142 -26.00 -6.68 21.07
C PRO A 142 -27.20 -5.93 20.47
N HIS A 143 -27.15 -4.60 20.39
CA HIS A 143 -28.22 -3.78 19.81
C HIS A 143 -27.90 -3.25 18.41
N ALA A 144 -26.64 -3.37 17.95
CA ALA A 144 -26.25 -2.93 16.61
C ALA A 144 -26.77 -3.91 15.55
N SER A 145 -27.36 -3.38 14.48
CA SER A 145 -27.71 -4.23 13.33
C SER A 145 -26.47 -4.55 12.51
N GLN A 146 -26.19 -5.83 12.29
CA GLN A 146 -25.04 -6.23 11.47
C GLN A 146 -25.47 -6.57 10.04
N VAL A 147 -24.63 -6.21 9.07
CA VAL A 147 -24.85 -6.43 7.64
C VAL A 147 -23.60 -7.07 7.04
N ALA A 148 -23.77 -8.17 6.32
CA ALA A 148 -22.72 -8.79 5.53
C ALA A 148 -22.74 -8.24 4.11
N VAL A 149 -21.58 -7.78 3.63
CA VAL A 149 -21.34 -7.38 2.24
C VAL A 149 -20.45 -8.43 1.59
N PHE A 150 -21.00 -9.15 0.61
CA PHE A 150 -20.34 -10.31 0.02
C PHE A 150 -19.53 -9.93 -1.24
N ASP A 151 -18.26 -10.34 -1.31
CA ASP A 151 -17.45 -10.13 -2.52
C ASP A 151 -18.03 -10.85 -3.76
N THR A 152 -18.78 -11.94 -3.56
CA THR A 152 -19.44 -12.71 -4.62
C THR A 152 -20.77 -12.09 -5.08
N ALA A 153 -21.35 -11.13 -4.35
CA ALA A 153 -22.72 -10.65 -4.59
C ALA A 153 -22.88 -9.96 -5.95
N PHE A 154 -21.93 -9.08 -6.31
CA PHE A 154 -21.99 -8.33 -7.58
C PHE A 154 -22.03 -9.25 -8.81
N HIS A 155 -21.43 -10.43 -8.70
CA HIS A 155 -21.32 -11.41 -9.78
C HIS A 155 -22.55 -12.33 -9.90
N GLN A 156 -23.53 -12.25 -9.00
CA GLN A 156 -24.73 -13.09 -9.04
C GLN A 156 -25.65 -12.79 -10.23
N THR A 157 -25.40 -11.71 -10.96
CA THR A 157 -26.08 -11.37 -12.21
C THR A 157 -25.56 -12.15 -13.42
N MET A 158 -24.45 -12.90 -13.28
CA MET A 158 -23.90 -13.68 -14.40
C MET A 158 -24.95 -14.66 -14.94
N PRO A 159 -25.09 -14.77 -16.27
CA PRO A 159 -25.99 -15.73 -16.89
C PRO A 159 -25.45 -17.16 -16.77
N ALA A 160 -26.35 -18.15 -16.85
CA ALA A 160 -26.00 -19.57 -16.67
C ALA A 160 -24.89 -20.07 -17.61
N TYR A 161 -24.86 -19.61 -18.85
CA TYR A 161 -23.81 -19.99 -19.79
C TYR A 161 -22.43 -19.44 -19.42
N ALA A 162 -22.34 -18.41 -18.58
CA ALA A 162 -21.07 -17.85 -18.10
C ALA A 162 -20.64 -18.54 -16.80
N TYR A 163 -21.55 -18.74 -15.84
CA TYR A 163 -21.17 -19.30 -14.54
C TYR A 163 -21.09 -20.82 -14.47
N ARG A 164 -21.69 -21.54 -15.42
CA ARG A 164 -21.67 -23.01 -15.40
C ARG A 164 -20.38 -23.54 -16.01
N TYR A 165 -19.66 -24.35 -15.24
CA TYR A 165 -18.60 -25.18 -15.80
C TYR A 165 -19.20 -26.28 -16.68
N ALA A 166 -18.47 -26.65 -17.74
CA ALA A 166 -18.77 -27.79 -18.61
C ALA A 166 -18.46 -29.14 -17.91
N LEU A 167 -19.07 -29.34 -16.76
CA LEU A 167 -18.96 -30.51 -15.90
C LEU A 167 -20.34 -31.19 -15.76
N PRO A 168 -20.40 -32.46 -15.32
CA PRO A 168 -21.67 -33.14 -15.09
C PRO A 168 -22.65 -32.31 -14.25
N GLN A 169 -23.90 -32.20 -14.70
CA GLN A 169 -24.96 -31.40 -14.06
C GLN A 169 -25.11 -31.67 -12.55
N ALA A 170 -24.85 -32.92 -12.13
CA ALA A 170 -24.93 -33.32 -10.72
C ALA A 170 -24.01 -32.50 -9.80
N LEU A 171 -22.81 -32.13 -10.26
CA LEU A 171 -21.86 -31.36 -9.44
C LEU A 171 -22.38 -29.95 -9.14
N TYR A 172 -23.06 -29.31 -10.09
CA TYR A 172 -23.77 -28.07 -9.82
C TYR A 172 -24.97 -28.31 -8.90
N ALA A 173 -25.83 -29.27 -9.24
CA ALA A 173 -27.10 -29.47 -8.52
C ALA A 173 -26.91 -29.88 -7.04
N GLN A 174 -25.82 -30.60 -6.73
CA GLN A 174 -25.56 -31.14 -5.38
C GLN A 174 -24.57 -30.28 -4.60
N HIS A 175 -23.62 -29.64 -5.27
CA HIS A 175 -22.48 -28.98 -4.63
C HIS A 175 -22.28 -27.53 -5.06
N ASN A 176 -23.16 -26.99 -5.91
CA ASN A 176 -23.08 -25.63 -6.44
C ASN A 176 -21.71 -25.31 -7.08
N VAL A 177 -21.11 -26.29 -7.78
CA VAL A 177 -19.87 -26.06 -8.53
C VAL A 177 -20.15 -25.13 -9.72
N ARG A 178 -19.77 -23.85 -9.57
CA ARG A 178 -19.98 -22.76 -10.53
C ARG A 178 -18.93 -21.67 -10.37
N VAL A 179 -18.91 -20.72 -11.30
CA VAL A 179 -18.21 -19.45 -11.15
C VAL A 179 -19.00 -18.60 -10.15
N TYR A 180 -18.31 -18.13 -9.10
CA TYR A 180 -18.84 -17.15 -8.16
C TYR A 180 -18.27 -15.76 -8.39
N GLY A 181 -16.97 -15.65 -8.68
CA GLY A 181 -16.28 -14.37 -8.82
C GLY A 181 -16.00 -13.66 -7.49
N PHE A 182 -14.93 -12.87 -7.43
CA PHE A 182 -14.53 -12.13 -6.23
C PHE A 182 -14.05 -10.72 -6.60
N HIS A 183 -13.72 -9.91 -5.59
CA HIS A 183 -13.51 -8.47 -5.73
C HIS A 183 -14.75 -7.73 -6.26
N GLY A 184 -15.95 -8.29 -6.08
CA GLY A 184 -17.19 -7.70 -6.59
C GLY A 184 -17.46 -6.29 -6.06
N THR A 185 -17.12 -6.02 -4.80
CA THR A 185 -17.23 -4.68 -4.20
C THR A 185 -16.34 -3.66 -4.94
N SER A 186 -15.10 -4.03 -5.25
CA SER A 186 -14.16 -3.16 -5.98
C SER A 186 -14.62 -2.94 -7.42
N HIS A 187 -14.99 -4.00 -8.14
CA HIS A 187 -15.52 -3.91 -9.51
C HIS A 187 -16.78 -3.04 -9.59
N LEU A 188 -17.73 -3.23 -8.67
CA LEU A 188 -18.93 -2.41 -8.58
C LEU A 188 -18.59 -0.94 -8.31
N PHE A 189 -17.68 -0.66 -7.37
CA PHE A 189 -17.27 0.70 -7.05
C PHE A 189 -16.66 1.40 -8.26
N VAL A 190 -15.63 0.82 -8.88
CA VAL A 190 -14.95 1.47 -10.01
C VAL A 190 -15.83 1.55 -11.26
N SER A 191 -16.80 0.65 -11.41
CA SER A 191 -17.80 0.75 -12.48
C SER A 191 -18.72 1.97 -12.32
N LYS A 192 -19.15 2.28 -11.09
CA LYS A 192 -19.95 3.47 -10.77
C LYS A 192 -19.16 4.74 -11.05
N VAL A 193 -17.92 4.80 -10.56
CA VAL A 193 -17.02 5.94 -10.76
C VAL A 193 -16.71 6.15 -12.24
N ALA A 194 -16.46 5.07 -12.99
CA ALA A 194 -16.24 5.15 -14.43
C ALA A 194 -17.51 5.63 -15.16
N ALA A 195 -18.70 5.14 -14.81
CA ALA A 195 -19.95 5.59 -15.42
C ALA A 195 -20.21 7.08 -15.18
N GLU A 196 -19.99 7.56 -13.95
CA GLU A 196 -20.05 8.98 -13.59
C GLU A 196 -19.07 9.81 -14.43
N HIS A 197 -17.81 9.38 -14.53
CA HIS A 197 -16.78 10.06 -15.34
C HIS A 197 -17.15 10.10 -16.84
N LEU A 198 -17.79 9.05 -17.36
CA LEU A 198 -18.25 8.98 -18.74
C LEU A 198 -19.53 9.81 -18.98
N GLY A 199 -20.14 10.38 -17.94
CA GLY A 199 -21.40 11.11 -18.05
C GLY A 199 -22.57 10.23 -18.46
N LYS A 200 -22.52 8.92 -18.12
CA LYS A 200 -23.55 7.94 -18.49
C LYS A 200 -24.16 7.28 -17.25
N PRO A 201 -25.46 6.96 -17.25
CA PRO A 201 -26.02 6.06 -16.25
C PRO A 201 -25.29 4.71 -16.27
N LEU A 202 -24.98 4.14 -15.10
CA LEU A 202 -24.32 2.82 -15.01
C LEU A 202 -25.10 1.72 -15.78
N ALA A 203 -26.43 1.83 -15.83
CA ALA A 203 -27.29 0.91 -16.57
C ALA A 203 -27.15 1.00 -18.10
N GLU A 204 -26.41 1.98 -18.62
CA GLU A 204 -26.17 2.21 -20.05
C GLU A 204 -24.69 2.07 -20.43
N THR A 205 -23.85 1.57 -19.51
CA THR A 205 -22.42 1.38 -19.76
C THR A 205 -22.05 -0.08 -20.00
N GLN A 206 -21.05 -0.26 -20.86
CA GLN A 206 -20.39 -1.53 -21.15
C GLN A 206 -18.91 -1.40 -20.76
N LEU A 207 -18.52 -2.02 -19.64
CA LEU A 207 -17.21 -1.78 -19.02
C LEU A 207 -16.43 -3.08 -18.88
N ILE A 208 -15.12 -3.01 -19.10
CA ILE A 208 -14.17 -4.03 -18.64
C ILE A 208 -13.41 -3.44 -17.47
N THR A 209 -13.50 -4.05 -16.29
CA THR A 209 -12.78 -3.60 -15.09
C THR A 209 -11.65 -4.57 -14.76
N ALA A 210 -10.44 -4.06 -14.57
CA ALA A 210 -9.23 -4.80 -14.23
C ALA A 210 -8.72 -4.38 -12.86
N HIS A 211 -9.10 -5.14 -11.84
CA HIS A 211 -8.57 -5.03 -10.48
C HIS A 211 -7.26 -5.81 -10.42
N LEU A 212 -6.13 -5.11 -10.49
CA LEU A 212 -4.81 -5.70 -10.53
C LEU A 212 -4.07 -5.38 -9.23
N GLY A 213 -4.00 -6.35 -8.33
CA GLY A 213 -3.21 -6.30 -7.09
C GLY A 213 -2.46 -7.61 -6.88
N ASN A 214 -2.10 -7.92 -5.62
CA ASN A 214 -1.49 -9.21 -5.28
C ASN A 214 -2.45 -10.39 -5.58
N GLY A 215 -3.75 -10.17 -5.38
CA GLY A 215 -4.81 -10.91 -6.07
C GLY A 215 -5.31 -10.07 -7.25
N ALA A 216 -5.55 -10.69 -8.40
CA ALA A 216 -5.94 -9.98 -9.62
C ALA A 216 -7.15 -10.62 -10.27
N SER A 217 -8.08 -9.80 -10.74
CA SER A 217 -9.29 -10.25 -11.44
C SER A 217 -9.78 -9.23 -12.45
N MET A 218 -10.40 -9.71 -13.53
CA MET A 218 -11.11 -8.86 -14.49
C MET A 218 -12.58 -9.23 -14.55
N THR A 219 -13.44 -8.23 -14.79
CA THR A 219 -14.90 -8.43 -14.91
C THR A 219 -15.41 -7.73 -16.16
N ALA A 220 -16.28 -8.42 -16.90
CA ALA A 220 -17.11 -7.83 -17.95
C ALA A 220 -18.42 -7.36 -17.32
N ILE A 221 -18.73 -6.08 -17.48
CA ILE A 221 -19.91 -5.44 -16.89
C ILE A 221 -20.76 -4.91 -18.03
N ALA A 222 -22.01 -5.38 -18.10
CA ALA A 222 -22.98 -4.90 -19.07
C ALA A 222 -24.20 -4.31 -18.39
N ASN A 223 -24.58 -3.09 -18.77
CA ASN A 223 -25.74 -2.38 -18.20
C ASN A 223 -25.70 -2.36 -16.65
N GLY A 224 -24.52 -2.14 -16.09
CA GLY A 224 -24.30 -2.13 -14.64
C GLY A 224 -24.30 -3.49 -13.94
N GLN A 225 -24.40 -4.59 -14.68
CA GLN A 225 -24.42 -5.95 -14.15
C GLN A 225 -23.16 -6.71 -14.54
N SER A 226 -22.61 -7.51 -13.62
CA SER A 226 -21.52 -8.43 -13.94
C SER A 226 -22.06 -9.53 -14.85
N VAL A 227 -21.51 -9.65 -16.06
CA VAL A 227 -21.89 -10.70 -17.02
C VAL A 227 -20.83 -11.79 -17.18
N ASP A 228 -19.58 -11.50 -16.79
CA ASP A 228 -18.49 -12.48 -16.75
C ASP A 228 -17.38 -11.99 -15.79
N THR A 229 -16.58 -12.90 -15.23
CA THR A 229 -15.46 -12.57 -14.36
C THR A 229 -14.39 -13.65 -14.35
N SER A 230 -13.12 -13.24 -14.17
CA SER A 230 -11.99 -14.13 -14.41
C SER A 230 -11.76 -15.12 -13.26
N MET A 231 -12.18 -14.75 -12.04
CA MET A 231 -12.13 -15.67 -10.90
C MET A 231 -13.35 -16.60 -10.92
N GLY A 232 -13.19 -17.80 -10.40
CA GLY A 232 -14.09 -18.91 -10.63
C GLY A 232 -14.87 -19.31 -9.39
N PHE A 233 -14.93 -20.63 -9.19
CA PHE A 233 -15.39 -21.26 -7.95
C PHE A 233 -14.60 -20.80 -6.72
N SER A 234 -13.30 -20.54 -6.92
CA SER A 234 -12.38 -20.00 -5.92
C SER A 234 -11.63 -18.78 -6.49
N PRO A 235 -10.83 -18.06 -5.67
CA PRO A 235 -9.99 -16.96 -6.15
C PRO A 235 -8.73 -17.39 -6.94
N LEU A 236 -8.60 -18.67 -7.32
CA LEU A 236 -7.41 -19.24 -7.99
C LEU A 236 -7.37 -19.03 -9.52
N PRO A 237 -8.43 -19.32 -10.30
CA PRO A 237 -8.37 -19.23 -11.76
C PRO A 237 -8.38 -17.78 -12.24
N GLY A 238 -8.10 -17.61 -13.53
CA GLY A 238 -8.05 -16.32 -14.19
C GLY A 238 -6.64 -15.84 -14.45
N LEU A 239 -6.36 -14.65 -13.95
CA LEU A 239 -5.08 -13.97 -14.14
C LEU A 239 -3.94 -14.67 -13.38
N ILE A 240 -2.71 -14.47 -13.87
CA ILE A 240 -1.52 -14.72 -13.05
C ILE A 240 -1.54 -13.70 -11.89
N MET A 241 -1.22 -14.14 -10.68
CA MET A 241 -1.24 -13.29 -9.49
C MET A 241 0.12 -13.36 -8.77
N GLY A 242 0.27 -12.71 -7.62
CA GLY A 242 1.55 -12.70 -6.92
C GLY A 242 2.03 -14.10 -6.51
N THR A 243 1.14 -14.93 -5.99
CA THR A 243 1.46 -16.30 -5.53
C THR A 243 0.53 -17.40 -6.07
N ARG A 244 -0.52 -17.00 -6.79
CA ARG A 244 -1.51 -17.91 -7.37
C ARG A 244 -1.26 -18.13 -8.85
N SER A 245 -1.48 -19.36 -9.31
CA SER A 245 -1.19 -19.77 -10.70
C SER A 245 -2.02 -19.06 -11.76
N GLY A 246 -3.28 -18.73 -11.45
CA GLY A 246 -4.27 -18.40 -12.49
C GLY A 246 -4.67 -19.64 -13.28
N ASP A 247 -5.14 -19.41 -14.51
CA ASP A 247 -5.58 -20.47 -15.43
C ASP A 247 -4.44 -21.41 -15.86
N LEU A 248 -4.68 -22.71 -15.69
CA LEU A 248 -3.81 -23.80 -16.13
C LEU A 248 -4.63 -24.99 -16.64
N ASP A 249 -3.97 -25.92 -17.35
CA ASP A 249 -4.59 -27.17 -17.80
C ASP A 249 -4.88 -28.08 -16.59
N PRO A 250 -6.15 -28.45 -16.31
CA PRO A 250 -6.50 -29.34 -15.21
C PRO A 250 -5.73 -30.67 -15.20
N ALA A 251 -5.26 -31.16 -16.36
CA ALA A 251 -4.45 -32.37 -16.46
C ALA A 251 -3.14 -32.29 -15.64
N ILE A 252 -2.60 -31.08 -15.44
CA ILE A 252 -1.40 -30.85 -14.64
C ILE A 252 -1.61 -31.29 -13.19
N ILE A 253 -2.80 -31.13 -12.63
CA ILE A 253 -3.11 -31.55 -11.25
C ILE A 253 -2.95 -33.06 -11.11
N PHE A 254 -3.45 -33.83 -12.08
CA PHE A 254 -3.31 -35.29 -12.08
C PHE A 254 -1.88 -35.74 -12.35
N TYR A 255 -1.14 -35.01 -13.16
CA TYR A 255 0.29 -35.25 -13.36
C TYR A 255 1.07 -35.07 -12.05
N LEU A 256 0.86 -33.97 -11.33
CA LEU A 256 1.53 -33.70 -10.05
C LEU A 256 1.18 -34.77 -9.01
N ALA A 257 -0.08 -35.17 -8.92
CA ALA A 257 -0.51 -36.20 -7.98
C ALA A 257 0.07 -37.58 -8.32
N ASN A 258 -0.17 -38.05 -9.55
CA ASN A 258 0.10 -39.43 -9.93
C ASN A 258 1.56 -39.69 -10.31
N GLN A 259 2.24 -38.69 -10.87
CA GLN A 259 3.62 -38.84 -11.38
C GLN A 259 4.66 -38.21 -10.46
N GLN A 260 4.31 -37.11 -9.78
CA GLN A 260 5.23 -36.44 -8.83
C GLN A 260 4.95 -36.81 -7.36
N GLY A 261 3.95 -37.66 -7.10
CA GLY A 261 3.62 -38.16 -5.77
C GLY A 261 3.13 -37.09 -4.80
N MET A 262 2.72 -35.92 -5.28
CA MET A 262 2.22 -34.84 -4.44
C MET A 262 0.82 -35.17 -3.91
N THR A 263 0.58 -34.88 -2.64
CA THR A 263 -0.74 -34.97 -2.03
C THR A 263 -1.63 -33.79 -2.46
N ILE A 264 -2.95 -33.95 -2.37
CA ILE A 264 -3.91 -32.87 -2.71
C ILE A 264 -3.63 -31.58 -1.91
N PRO A 265 -3.36 -31.62 -0.59
CA PRO A 265 -2.99 -30.42 0.16
C PRO A 265 -1.69 -29.74 -0.33
N GLU A 266 -0.69 -30.53 -0.74
CA GLU A 266 0.56 -29.97 -1.29
C GLU A 266 0.32 -29.30 -2.65
N ILE A 267 -0.54 -29.87 -3.49
CA ILE A 267 -0.93 -29.26 -4.77
C ILE A 267 -1.71 -27.98 -4.53
N ASP A 268 -2.68 -27.98 -3.61
CA ASP A 268 -3.42 -26.76 -3.24
C ASP A 268 -2.47 -25.66 -2.76
N GLN A 269 -1.52 -26.00 -1.87
CA GLN A 269 -0.50 -25.07 -1.39
C GLN A 269 0.41 -24.57 -2.53
N LEU A 270 0.82 -25.47 -3.44
CA LEU A 270 1.63 -25.11 -4.61
C LEU A 270 0.90 -24.06 -5.45
N LEU A 271 -0.35 -24.33 -5.82
CA LEU A 271 -1.13 -23.48 -6.72
C LEU A 271 -1.54 -22.15 -6.09
N ASN A 272 -1.79 -22.12 -4.78
CA ASN A 272 -2.24 -20.90 -4.08
C ASN A 272 -1.12 -20.04 -3.49
N LYS A 273 0.04 -20.62 -3.15
CA LYS A 273 1.08 -19.94 -2.35
C LYS A 273 2.48 -19.97 -2.95
N LYS A 274 2.77 -20.89 -3.88
CA LYS A 274 4.11 -21.08 -4.45
C LYS A 274 4.15 -20.93 -5.98
N SER A 275 3.07 -20.45 -6.59
CA SER A 275 2.91 -20.27 -8.03
C SER A 275 2.88 -18.77 -8.38
N GLY A 276 2.32 -18.41 -9.54
CA GLY A 276 2.19 -17.03 -9.96
C GLY A 276 3.54 -16.38 -10.24
N LEU A 277 3.64 -15.07 -10.02
CA LEU A 277 4.89 -14.33 -10.17
C LEU A 277 6.00 -14.91 -9.29
N LEU A 278 5.68 -15.26 -8.03
CA LEU A 278 6.63 -15.89 -7.10
C LEU A 278 7.21 -17.18 -7.68
N GLY A 279 6.35 -18.06 -8.19
CA GLY A 279 6.79 -19.33 -8.77
C GLY A 279 7.58 -19.16 -10.07
N LEU A 280 7.37 -18.07 -10.81
CA LEU A 280 8.03 -17.80 -12.09
C LEU A 280 9.40 -17.16 -11.94
N CYS A 281 9.57 -16.21 -11.02
CA CYS A 281 10.80 -15.41 -10.90
C CYS A 281 11.30 -15.21 -9.45
N GLY A 282 10.69 -15.87 -8.46
CA GLY A 282 11.12 -15.78 -7.06
C GLY A 282 10.67 -14.52 -6.31
N ALA A 283 9.89 -13.64 -6.95
CA ALA A 283 9.33 -12.43 -6.36
C ALA A 283 7.83 -12.31 -6.67
N ASN A 284 7.06 -11.68 -5.78
CA ASN A 284 5.62 -11.43 -5.98
C ASN A 284 5.26 -9.93 -6.03
N ASP A 285 6.20 -9.04 -5.69
CA ASP A 285 6.04 -7.60 -5.85
C ASP A 285 6.39 -7.21 -7.29
N LEU A 286 5.41 -6.66 -8.01
CA LEU A 286 5.59 -6.35 -9.42
C LEU A 286 6.61 -5.22 -9.66
N ARG A 287 6.83 -4.34 -8.68
CA ARG A 287 7.82 -3.26 -8.80
C ARG A 287 9.24 -3.82 -8.90
N ASP A 288 9.56 -4.78 -8.03
CA ASP A 288 10.84 -5.51 -8.08
C ASP A 288 10.99 -6.25 -9.42
N ILE A 289 9.93 -6.92 -9.87
CA ILE A 289 9.94 -7.67 -11.14
C ILE A 289 10.16 -6.74 -12.34
N GLU A 290 9.53 -5.57 -12.39
CA GLU A 290 9.74 -4.58 -13.45
C GLU A 290 11.19 -4.08 -13.47
N THR A 291 11.75 -3.73 -12.31
CA THR A 291 13.16 -3.30 -12.19
C THR A 291 14.12 -4.40 -12.65
N ARG A 292 13.89 -5.66 -12.24
CA ARG A 292 14.71 -6.80 -12.66
C ARG A 292 14.59 -7.07 -14.16
N ALA A 293 13.40 -6.98 -14.73
CA ALA A 293 13.17 -7.15 -16.15
C ALA A 293 13.89 -6.06 -16.98
N GLU A 294 13.86 -4.81 -16.51
CA GLU A 294 14.60 -3.69 -17.11
C GLU A 294 16.12 -3.88 -17.01
N ALA A 295 16.61 -4.43 -15.91
CA ALA A 295 18.00 -4.82 -15.71
C ALA A 295 18.43 -6.06 -16.52
N GLY A 296 17.52 -6.66 -17.30
CA GLY A 296 17.81 -7.78 -18.19
C GLY A 296 17.67 -9.18 -17.57
N ASP A 297 17.06 -9.33 -16.39
CA ASP A 297 16.74 -10.63 -15.81
C ASP A 297 15.73 -11.38 -16.71
N PRO A 298 16.13 -12.51 -17.32
CA PRO A 298 15.27 -13.23 -18.26
C PRO A 298 14.04 -13.86 -17.57
N THR A 299 14.14 -14.23 -16.29
CA THR A 299 13.03 -14.83 -15.54
C THR A 299 12.00 -13.78 -15.14
N ALA A 300 12.45 -12.60 -14.70
CA ALA A 300 11.56 -11.48 -14.40
C ALA A 300 10.87 -10.96 -15.67
N LYS A 301 11.60 -10.86 -16.79
CA LYS A 301 11.02 -10.50 -18.09
C LYS A 301 9.96 -11.51 -18.54
N LEU A 302 10.26 -12.81 -18.47
CA LEU A 302 9.27 -13.85 -18.80
C LEU A 302 8.03 -13.77 -17.90
N ALA A 303 8.22 -13.58 -16.60
CA ALA A 303 7.11 -13.45 -15.66
C ALA A 303 6.20 -12.25 -15.99
N LEU A 304 6.80 -11.10 -16.31
CA LEU A 304 6.08 -9.90 -16.72
C LEU A 304 5.35 -10.10 -18.06
N ASP A 305 6.02 -10.66 -19.07
CA ASP A 305 5.44 -10.96 -20.37
C ASP A 305 4.23 -11.92 -20.25
N MET A 306 4.36 -12.97 -19.42
CA MET A 306 3.26 -13.90 -19.15
C MET A 306 2.09 -13.22 -18.43
N TYR A 307 2.38 -12.37 -17.44
CA TYR A 307 1.40 -11.63 -16.67
C TYR A 307 0.57 -10.68 -17.56
N THR A 308 1.24 -9.84 -18.35
CA THR A 308 0.58 -8.85 -19.22
C THR A 308 -0.09 -9.51 -20.42
N TYR A 309 0.46 -10.60 -20.94
CA TYR A 309 -0.20 -11.42 -21.97
C TYR A 309 -1.51 -12.03 -21.47
N ARG A 310 -1.56 -12.51 -20.22
CA ARG A 310 -2.80 -13.05 -19.65
C ARG A 310 -3.89 -11.97 -19.51
N ILE A 311 -3.51 -10.78 -19.05
CA ILE A 311 -4.43 -9.63 -18.98
C ILE A 311 -4.96 -9.28 -20.38
N LYS A 312 -4.07 -9.19 -21.38
CA LYS A 312 -4.43 -8.92 -22.78
C LYS A 312 -5.45 -9.91 -23.33
N LYS A 313 -5.27 -11.21 -23.05
CA LYS A 313 -6.24 -12.24 -23.44
C LYS A 313 -7.62 -11.98 -22.84
N TYR A 314 -7.69 -11.63 -21.56
CA TYR A 314 -8.97 -11.30 -20.90
C TYR A 314 -9.61 -10.03 -21.45
N ILE A 315 -8.83 -9.00 -21.80
CA ILE A 315 -9.35 -7.82 -22.51
C ILE A 315 -10.02 -8.25 -23.82
N GLY A 316 -9.34 -9.05 -24.64
CA GLY A 316 -9.90 -9.56 -25.90
C GLY A 316 -11.15 -10.41 -25.70
N MET A 317 -11.13 -11.34 -24.75
CA MET A 317 -12.29 -12.18 -24.40
C MET A 317 -13.49 -11.33 -23.99
N TYR A 318 -13.32 -10.37 -23.09
CA TYR A 318 -14.43 -9.55 -22.61
C TYR A 318 -14.88 -8.49 -23.60
N THR A 319 -13.99 -8.06 -24.50
CA THR A 319 -14.40 -7.26 -25.67
C THR A 319 -15.36 -8.08 -26.54
N ALA A 320 -15.07 -9.35 -26.78
CA ALA A 320 -15.96 -10.24 -27.52
C ALA A 320 -17.27 -10.55 -26.75
N THR A 321 -17.20 -10.72 -25.42
CA THR A 321 -18.38 -10.94 -24.56
C THR A 321 -19.34 -9.74 -24.59
N LEU A 322 -18.81 -8.52 -24.53
CA LEU A 322 -19.62 -7.29 -24.45
C LEU A 322 -20.01 -6.72 -25.83
N GLY A 323 -19.23 -7.03 -26.86
CA GLY A 323 -19.32 -6.41 -28.18
C GLY A 323 -18.87 -4.95 -28.14
N GLN A 324 -19.78 -4.02 -27.87
CA GLN A 324 -19.44 -2.62 -27.73
C GLN A 324 -18.98 -2.34 -26.30
N VAL A 325 -17.69 -2.07 -26.11
CA VAL A 325 -17.14 -1.58 -24.84
C VAL A 325 -17.10 -0.04 -24.85
N ASP A 326 -17.44 0.61 -23.74
CA ASP A 326 -17.25 2.04 -23.53
C ASP A 326 -15.85 2.34 -22.98
N ALA A 327 -15.46 1.62 -21.92
CA ALA A 327 -14.17 1.80 -21.26
C ALA A 327 -13.54 0.50 -20.74
N LEU A 328 -12.21 0.45 -20.83
CA LEU A 328 -11.37 -0.42 -20.02
C LEU A 328 -10.88 0.36 -18.80
N VAL A 329 -11.10 -0.16 -17.59
CA VAL A 329 -10.78 0.48 -16.32
C VAL A 329 -9.69 -0.30 -15.62
N PHE A 330 -8.56 0.33 -15.31
CA PHE A 330 -7.51 -0.22 -14.45
C PHE A 330 -7.63 0.34 -13.04
N THR A 331 -7.50 -0.54 -12.05
CA THR A 331 -7.62 -0.20 -10.63
C THR A 331 -6.76 -1.12 -9.76
N ALA A 332 -6.71 -0.84 -8.46
CA ALA A 332 -5.89 -1.49 -7.44
C ALA A 332 -4.39 -1.26 -7.62
N GLY A 333 -3.59 -1.76 -6.67
CA GLY A 333 -2.19 -1.40 -6.52
C GLY A 333 -1.34 -1.48 -7.79
N VAL A 334 -1.46 -2.54 -8.60
CA VAL A 334 -0.74 -2.66 -9.88
C VAL A 334 -1.42 -1.84 -10.98
N GLY A 335 -2.76 -1.93 -11.09
CA GLY A 335 -3.50 -1.30 -12.19
C GLY A 335 -3.38 0.22 -12.19
N GLU A 336 -3.30 0.82 -11.01
CA GLU A 336 -3.11 2.26 -10.82
C GLU A 336 -1.67 2.68 -11.04
N ASN A 337 -0.70 1.88 -10.59
CA ASN A 337 0.68 2.33 -10.45
C ASN A 337 1.64 1.82 -11.53
N SER A 338 1.32 0.77 -12.28
CA SER A 338 2.22 0.28 -13.34
C SER A 338 1.79 0.75 -14.72
N ALA A 339 2.49 1.77 -15.22
CA ALA A 339 2.33 2.23 -16.61
C ALA A 339 2.77 1.15 -17.60
N LEU A 340 3.83 0.40 -17.27
CA LEU A 340 4.36 -0.67 -18.12
C LEU A 340 3.35 -1.80 -18.32
N VAL A 341 2.70 -2.27 -17.25
CA VAL A 341 1.66 -3.30 -17.32
C VAL A 341 0.52 -2.85 -18.21
N ARG A 342 -0.01 -1.63 -18.00
CA ARG A 342 -1.09 -1.09 -18.83
C ARG A 342 -0.67 -1.02 -20.30
N GLN A 343 0.55 -0.55 -20.56
CA GLN A 343 1.10 -0.45 -21.91
C GLN A 343 1.17 -1.83 -22.58
N GLN A 344 1.78 -2.82 -21.93
CA GLN A 344 1.94 -4.15 -22.51
C GLN A 344 0.61 -4.90 -22.65
N ALA A 345 -0.31 -4.72 -21.70
CA ALA A 345 -1.65 -5.33 -21.74
C ALA A 345 -2.48 -4.81 -22.93
N CYS A 346 -2.37 -3.52 -23.26
CA CYS A 346 -3.09 -2.92 -24.39
C CYS A 346 -2.35 -3.02 -25.74
N ALA A 347 -1.04 -3.27 -25.75
CA ALA A 347 -0.25 -3.32 -26.98
C ALA A 347 -0.78 -4.38 -27.97
N GLY A 348 -0.96 -4.03 -29.23
CA GLY A 348 -1.49 -4.96 -30.25
C GLY A 348 -3.02 -5.07 -30.26
N LEU A 349 -3.74 -4.30 -29.43
CA LEU A 349 -5.20 -4.23 -29.39
C LEU A 349 -5.76 -2.99 -30.12
N GLU A 350 -4.94 -2.32 -30.94
CA GLU A 350 -5.32 -1.08 -31.63
C GLU A 350 -6.50 -1.30 -32.57
N ASN A 351 -6.53 -2.45 -33.27
CA ASN A 351 -7.64 -2.85 -34.14
C ASN A 351 -8.94 -3.15 -33.39
N LEU A 352 -8.87 -3.40 -32.08
CA LEU A 352 -10.04 -3.52 -31.20
C LEU A 352 -10.42 -2.19 -30.55
N GLY A 353 -9.69 -1.11 -30.86
CA GLY A 353 -9.98 0.24 -30.42
C GLY A 353 -9.30 0.66 -29.11
N TYR A 354 -8.38 -0.14 -28.57
CA TYR A 354 -7.62 0.19 -27.37
C TYR A 354 -6.26 0.78 -27.75
N ILE A 355 -6.18 2.10 -27.84
CA ILE A 355 -4.95 2.80 -28.23
C ILE A 355 -4.51 3.69 -27.07
N LEU A 356 -3.42 3.31 -26.40
CA LEU A 356 -2.86 4.09 -25.30
C LEU A 356 -2.06 5.29 -25.83
N ASP A 357 -2.12 6.39 -25.08
CA ASP A 357 -1.20 7.51 -25.19
C ASP A 357 -0.06 7.29 -24.18
N PRO A 358 1.18 7.05 -24.62
CA PRO A 358 2.29 6.77 -23.71
C PRO A 358 2.57 7.89 -22.71
N ALA A 359 2.39 9.16 -23.10
CA ALA A 359 2.64 10.29 -22.23
C ALA A 359 1.58 10.37 -21.12
N LYS A 360 0.29 10.23 -21.48
CA LYS A 360 -0.79 10.19 -20.48
C LYS A 360 -0.68 8.97 -19.57
N ASN A 361 -0.33 7.81 -20.12
CA ASN A 361 -0.17 6.58 -19.35
C ASN A 361 0.92 6.70 -18.27
N ASN A 362 2.04 7.35 -18.59
CA ASN A 362 3.13 7.60 -17.65
C ASN A 362 2.76 8.67 -16.60
N ALA A 363 2.00 9.70 -16.99
CA ALA A 363 1.56 10.78 -16.10
C ALA A 363 0.36 10.40 -15.19
N GLY A 364 -0.33 9.30 -15.47
CA GLY A 364 -1.63 8.98 -14.87
C GLY A 364 -1.65 8.56 -13.39
N LYS A 365 -0.54 8.68 -12.65
CA LYS A 365 -0.48 8.40 -11.20
C LYS A 365 -0.78 9.67 -10.40
N ASN A 366 -2.06 10.02 -10.27
CA ASN A 366 -2.46 11.28 -9.60
C ASN A 366 -3.59 11.12 -8.56
N GLY A 367 -3.95 9.88 -8.19
CA GLY A 367 -5.02 9.62 -7.21
C GLY A 367 -6.41 10.06 -7.68
N LYS A 368 -6.60 10.32 -8.98
CA LYS A 368 -7.88 10.71 -9.59
C LYS A 368 -8.19 9.84 -10.80
N VAL A 369 -9.45 9.86 -11.23
CA VAL A 369 -9.85 9.23 -12.49
C VAL A 369 -9.11 9.89 -13.65
N THR A 370 -8.38 9.10 -14.43
CA THR A 370 -7.52 9.62 -15.51
C THR A 370 -7.74 8.86 -16.81
N GLU A 371 -7.96 9.59 -17.90
CA GLU A 371 -8.00 9.04 -19.26
C GLU A 371 -6.58 8.90 -19.83
N ILE A 372 -6.21 7.69 -20.24
CA ILE A 372 -4.86 7.38 -20.74
C ILE A 372 -4.82 6.94 -22.20
N GLN A 373 -5.95 6.97 -22.90
CA GLN A 373 -6.02 6.66 -24.33
C GLN A 373 -5.61 7.84 -25.23
N ALA A 374 -5.15 7.51 -26.44
CA ALA A 374 -4.89 8.44 -27.53
C ALA A 374 -6.20 9.04 -28.07
N THR A 375 -6.12 10.23 -28.68
CA THR A 375 -7.29 10.96 -29.19
C THR A 375 -8.10 10.17 -30.23
N HIS A 376 -7.45 9.29 -31.00
CA HIS A 376 -8.08 8.46 -32.03
C HIS A 376 -8.46 7.05 -31.53
N SER A 377 -8.32 6.78 -30.23
CA SER A 377 -8.81 5.55 -29.62
C SER A 377 -10.34 5.53 -29.64
N THR A 378 -10.94 4.44 -30.11
CA THR A 378 -12.41 4.30 -30.14
C THR A 378 -12.97 3.83 -28.80
N LYS A 379 -12.12 3.31 -27.91
CA LYS A 379 -12.44 2.93 -26.53
C LYS A 379 -11.74 3.87 -25.55
N LYS A 380 -12.41 4.19 -24.44
CA LYS A 380 -11.76 4.88 -23.32
C LYS A 380 -10.89 3.89 -22.55
N ILE A 381 -9.76 4.37 -22.03
CA ILE A 381 -8.91 3.60 -21.13
C ILE A 381 -8.69 4.47 -19.91
N LEU A 382 -9.21 4.02 -18.77
CA LEU A 382 -9.27 4.79 -17.54
C LEU A 382 -8.37 4.16 -16.47
N ILE A 383 -7.69 5.00 -15.70
CA ILE A 383 -7.21 4.66 -14.37
C ILE A 383 -8.27 5.18 -13.40
N VAL A 384 -8.84 4.29 -12.59
CA VAL A 384 -9.76 4.66 -11.52
C VAL A 384 -9.15 4.16 -10.22
N PRO A 385 -8.62 5.06 -9.37
CA PRO A 385 -8.10 4.66 -8.08
C PRO A 385 -9.17 3.95 -7.27
N THR A 386 -8.87 2.74 -6.82
CA THR A 386 -9.68 2.10 -5.80
C THR A 386 -9.34 2.79 -4.49
N ASN A 387 -10.35 3.28 -3.79
CA ASN A 387 -10.14 4.04 -2.57
C ASN A 387 -9.89 3.07 -1.41
N GLU A 388 -8.73 2.42 -1.40
CA GLU A 388 -8.34 1.50 -0.32
C GLU A 388 -7.15 2.01 0.52
N GLU A 389 -6.35 2.98 0.06
CA GLU A 389 -5.02 3.24 0.68
C GLU A 389 -4.70 4.68 1.16
N LEU A 390 -5.36 5.75 0.67
CA LEU A 390 -5.21 7.09 1.28
C LEU A 390 -6.48 7.95 1.14
N GLU A 391 -7.52 7.60 1.91
CA GLU A 391 -8.67 8.47 2.11
C GLU A 391 -8.31 9.62 3.05
N LEU A 392 -8.21 10.83 2.51
CA LEU A 392 -8.19 12.04 3.34
C LEU A 392 -9.59 12.32 3.84
N SER A 393 -9.72 12.56 5.15
CA SER A 393 -10.99 13.03 5.72
C SER A 393 -11.44 14.33 5.05
N ALA A 394 -12.73 14.44 4.74
CA ALA A 394 -13.31 15.69 4.32
C ALA A 394 -13.03 16.77 5.38
N GLY A 395 -12.40 17.88 4.97
CA GLY A 395 -12.01 18.97 5.87
C GLY A 395 -10.62 18.86 6.49
N SER A 396 -9.79 17.89 6.08
CA SER A 396 -8.37 17.86 6.49
C SER A 396 -7.68 19.21 6.19
N THR A 397 -7.15 19.84 7.24
CA THR A 397 -6.45 21.13 7.14
C THR A 397 -5.05 20.97 6.56
N TYR A 398 -4.40 19.84 6.80
CA TYR A 398 -3.12 19.48 6.21
C TYR A 398 -2.89 17.97 6.23
N VAL A 399 -1.89 17.50 5.49
CA VAL A 399 -1.33 16.14 5.55
C VAL A 399 0.09 16.24 6.05
N HIS A 400 0.40 15.65 7.21
CA HIS A 400 1.77 15.61 7.72
C HIS A 400 2.48 14.32 7.29
N PHE A 401 3.74 14.44 6.87
CA PHE A 401 4.62 13.29 6.69
C PHE A 401 6.08 13.65 7.04
N THR A 402 6.87 12.62 7.33
CA THR A 402 8.32 12.74 7.50
C THR A 402 8.98 12.19 6.25
N SER A 403 9.72 13.03 5.52
CA SER A 403 10.26 12.63 4.21
C SER A 403 11.30 11.50 4.33
N ASN A 404 12.07 11.49 5.42
CA ASN A 404 13.17 10.56 5.65
C ASN A 404 13.32 10.25 7.15
N GLU A 405 13.00 9.02 7.50
CA GLU A 405 13.04 8.47 8.85
C GLU A 405 14.44 7.93 9.16
N THR A 406 15.00 8.40 10.28
CA THR A 406 16.42 8.24 10.61
C THR A 406 16.76 6.91 11.28
N ILE A 407 15.81 6.31 12.01
CA ILE A 407 16.03 5.12 12.85
C ILE A 407 16.13 3.87 11.98
N GLN A 408 15.16 3.67 11.10
CA GLN A 408 15.03 2.54 10.20
C GLN A 408 15.73 2.78 8.87
N GLY A 409 16.11 4.03 8.57
CA GLY A 409 16.75 4.37 7.30
C GLY A 409 15.78 4.28 6.12
N VAL A 410 14.52 4.65 6.34
CA VAL A 410 13.48 4.64 5.31
C VAL A 410 13.17 6.05 4.82
N GLN A 411 12.93 6.22 3.53
CA GLN A 411 12.66 7.49 2.88
C GLN A 411 11.53 7.35 1.88
N PHE A 412 10.67 8.37 1.80
CA PHE A 412 9.71 8.51 0.72
C PHE A 412 10.44 8.81 -0.58
N ALA A 413 10.31 7.92 -1.56
CA ALA A 413 10.85 8.13 -2.90
C ALA A 413 10.15 9.29 -3.63
N VAL A 414 8.86 9.51 -3.33
CA VAL A 414 8.01 10.57 -3.87
C VAL A 414 7.13 11.11 -2.75
N GLU A 415 6.85 12.41 -2.76
CA GLU A 415 5.93 13.04 -1.83
C GLU A 415 4.50 12.48 -1.98
N PRO A 416 3.72 12.36 -0.88
CA PRO A 416 2.34 11.87 -0.94
C PRO A 416 1.43 12.82 -1.70
N GLU A 417 0.48 12.27 -2.47
CA GLU A 417 -0.57 13.04 -3.14
C GLU A 417 -1.68 13.39 -2.13
N SER A 418 -1.90 14.68 -1.93
CA SER A 418 -2.85 15.19 -0.93
C SER A 418 -4.16 15.72 -1.51
N GLY A 419 -4.37 15.62 -2.82
CA GLY A 419 -5.62 16.04 -3.47
C GLY A 419 -5.96 17.53 -3.32
N GLY A 420 -4.99 18.38 -2.95
CA GLY A 420 -5.18 19.82 -2.70
C GLY A 420 -5.11 20.22 -1.22
N VAL A 421 -5.09 19.25 -0.29
CA VAL A 421 -4.85 19.51 1.13
C VAL A 421 -3.37 19.89 1.35
N PRO A 422 -3.04 20.97 2.07
CA PRO A 422 -1.65 21.39 2.28
C PRO A 422 -0.75 20.28 2.84
N LEU A 423 0.44 20.07 2.25
CA LEU A 423 1.44 19.15 2.82
C LEU A 423 2.25 19.83 3.92
N VAL A 424 2.40 19.17 5.07
CA VAL A 424 3.32 19.57 6.15
C VAL A 424 4.42 18.51 6.23
N CYS A 425 5.67 18.93 6.10
CA CYS A 425 6.79 18.00 6.00
C CYS A 425 7.82 18.21 7.09
N ASP A 426 8.14 17.12 7.81
CA ASP A 426 9.43 17.02 8.50
C ASP A 426 10.51 16.65 7.48
N ALA A 427 11.26 17.66 7.05
CA ALA A 427 12.36 17.49 6.12
C ALA A 427 13.72 17.47 6.82
N SER A 428 13.79 17.22 8.13
CA SER A 428 15.04 17.33 8.90
C SER A 428 16.20 16.55 8.29
N SER A 429 15.93 15.35 7.74
CA SER A 429 16.95 14.53 7.08
C SER A 429 17.17 14.87 5.61
N ASP A 430 16.25 15.55 4.93
CA ASP A 430 16.34 15.79 3.48
C ASP A 430 16.61 17.26 3.11
N ILE A 431 16.41 18.20 4.03
CA ILE A 431 16.55 19.63 3.75
C ILE A 431 17.96 19.94 3.26
N LEU A 432 18.06 20.62 2.13
CA LEU A 432 19.31 20.91 1.41
C LEU A 432 20.18 19.69 1.06
N SER A 433 19.66 18.46 1.16
CA SER A 433 20.38 17.26 0.69
C SER A 433 20.21 17.03 -0.81
N ARG A 434 19.11 17.54 -1.36
CA ARG A 434 18.69 17.49 -2.77
C ARG A 434 17.69 18.61 -3.05
N PRO A 435 17.35 18.90 -4.32
CA PRO A 435 16.24 19.77 -4.64
C PRO A 435 14.93 19.24 -4.05
N LEU A 436 14.13 20.15 -3.53
CA LEU A 436 12.76 19.92 -3.04
C LEU A 436 11.86 20.95 -3.71
N ASP A 437 10.76 20.49 -4.31
CA ASP A 437 9.75 21.39 -4.85
C ASP A 437 8.91 21.98 -3.71
N VAL A 438 9.40 23.10 -3.16
CA VAL A 438 8.77 23.79 -2.03
C VAL A 438 7.32 24.23 -2.33
N SER A 439 6.94 24.36 -3.60
CA SER A 439 5.60 24.81 -3.99
C SER A 439 4.50 23.79 -3.64
N ARG A 440 4.86 22.51 -3.46
CA ARG A 440 3.93 21.45 -3.07
C ARG A 440 3.53 21.50 -1.60
N TYR A 441 4.24 22.26 -0.78
CA TYR A 441 4.12 22.24 0.67
C TYR A 441 3.34 23.45 1.19
N GLY A 442 2.47 23.19 2.17
CA GLY A 442 1.96 24.23 3.06
C GLY A 442 3.01 24.65 4.07
N LEU A 443 3.72 23.68 4.65
CA LEU A 443 4.79 23.92 5.61
C LEU A 443 5.90 22.87 5.51
N ILE A 444 7.14 23.31 5.60
CA ILE A 444 8.31 22.45 5.78
C ILE A 444 8.99 22.90 7.07
N TYR A 445 9.32 21.96 7.95
CA TYR A 445 10.21 22.22 9.07
C TYR A 445 11.38 21.25 9.07
N ALA A 446 12.53 21.73 9.54
CA ALA A 446 13.74 20.92 9.62
C ALA A 446 14.66 21.40 10.74
N GLY A 447 15.10 20.46 11.59
CA GLY A 447 16.18 20.72 12.54
C GLY A 447 17.53 20.86 11.83
N ALA A 448 18.31 21.87 12.21
CA ALA A 448 19.53 22.20 11.48
C ALA A 448 20.65 21.15 11.60
N GLN A 449 20.68 20.41 12.72
CA GLN A 449 21.75 19.51 13.17
C GLN A 449 22.16 18.38 12.21
N LYS A 450 21.42 18.17 11.13
CA LYS A 450 21.67 17.09 10.16
C LYS A 450 22.46 17.61 8.97
N ASN A 451 21.82 18.37 8.09
CA ASN A 451 22.44 18.79 6.82
C ASN A 451 22.92 20.24 6.79
N ILE A 452 22.46 21.11 7.69
CA ILE A 452 22.51 22.57 7.47
C ILE A 452 23.19 23.36 8.59
N GLY A 453 23.45 22.77 9.77
CA GLY A 453 24.10 23.48 10.87
C GLY A 453 24.15 22.68 12.16
N PRO A 454 24.44 23.30 13.32
CA PRO A 454 24.43 22.64 14.62
C PRO A 454 23.00 22.55 15.20
N ALA A 455 22.82 21.79 16.27
CA ALA A 455 21.57 21.74 17.00
C ALA A 455 21.19 23.10 17.61
N GLY A 456 19.89 23.30 17.87
CA GLY A 456 19.36 24.55 18.44
C GLY A 456 18.85 25.57 17.43
N LEU A 457 18.79 25.20 16.13
CA LEU A 457 18.18 25.99 15.07
C LEU A 457 17.17 25.13 14.31
N THR A 458 15.99 25.69 14.02
CA THR A 458 14.96 25.05 13.17
C THR A 458 14.70 25.97 11.99
N LEU A 459 14.81 25.43 10.78
CA LEU A 459 14.35 26.10 9.56
C LEU A 459 12.86 25.79 9.38
N VAL A 460 12.06 26.82 9.12
CA VAL A 460 10.66 26.67 8.74
C VAL A 460 10.42 27.44 7.45
N ILE A 461 9.81 26.78 6.47
CA ILE A 461 9.28 27.38 5.25
C ILE A 461 7.76 27.20 5.33
N ILE A 462 7.00 28.27 5.30
CA ILE A 462 5.55 28.24 5.44
C ILE A 462 4.90 29.09 4.34
N ARG A 463 3.80 28.60 3.79
CA ARG A 463 3.00 29.30 2.77
C ARG A 463 2.27 30.49 3.39
N GLU A 464 2.24 31.62 2.68
CA GLU A 464 1.75 32.90 3.22
C GLU A 464 0.27 32.88 3.63
N ASP A 465 -0.57 32.13 2.90
CA ASP A 465 -1.98 31.94 3.23
C ASP A 465 -2.17 31.22 4.58
N LEU A 466 -1.35 30.21 4.88
CA LEU A 466 -1.39 29.51 6.17
C LEU A 466 -0.89 30.40 7.32
N VAL A 467 0.02 31.35 7.06
CA VAL A 467 0.41 32.36 8.05
C VAL A 467 -0.78 33.24 8.41
N ALA A 468 -1.58 33.66 7.42
CA ALA A 468 -2.75 34.50 7.61
C ALA A 468 -3.86 33.80 8.44
N GLU A 469 -3.92 32.47 8.40
CA GLU A 469 -4.86 31.66 9.19
C GLU A 469 -4.39 31.41 10.66
N SER A 470 -3.25 31.98 11.08
CA SER A 470 -2.72 31.80 12.44
C SER A 470 -3.70 32.32 13.50
N ALA A 471 -4.12 31.45 14.42
CA ALA A 471 -5.03 31.82 15.50
C ALA A 471 -4.48 32.94 16.39
N GLU A 472 -5.35 33.88 16.79
CA GLU A 472 -4.96 35.08 17.56
C GLU A 472 -4.51 34.79 18.99
N ASN A 473 -4.92 33.65 19.55
CA ASN A 473 -4.63 33.26 20.93
C ASN A 473 -3.38 32.36 21.06
N LEU A 474 -2.61 32.15 19.99
CA LEU A 474 -1.39 31.36 20.08
C LEU A 474 -0.32 32.07 20.94
N PRO A 475 0.35 31.36 21.86
CA PRO A 475 1.54 31.89 22.52
C PRO A 475 2.55 32.37 21.49
N THR A 476 3.24 33.48 21.77
CA THR A 476 4.06 34.16 20.78
C THR A 476 5.12 33.26 20.14
N MET A 477 5.69 32.33 20.91
CA MET A 477 6.67 31.36 20.41
C MET A 477 6.11 30.39 19.37
N LEU A 478 4.81 30.08 19.43
CA LEU A 478 4.10 29.16 18.54
C LEU A 478 3.40 29.88 17.37
N SER A 479 3.45 31.22 17.34
CA SER A 479 2.82 32.03 16.30
C SER A 479 3.78 32.30 15.15
N TYR A 480 3.63 31.57 14.03
CA TYR A 480 4.40 31.84 12.82
C TYR A 480 4.18 33.24 12.29
N ARG A 481 2.97 33.81 12.44
CA ARG A 481 2.68 35.21 12.10
C ARG A 481 3.63 36.17 12.80
N VAL A 482 3.86 36.02 14.11
CA VAL A 482 4.77 36.90 14.84
C VAL A 482 6.20 36.76 14.35
N HIS A 483 6.65 35.53 14.07
CA HIS A 483 7.99 35.30 13.52
C HIS A 483 8.14 35.93 12.13
N VAL A 484 7.13 35.84 11.26
CA VAL A 484 7.14 36.45 9.92
C VAL A 484 7.13 37.99 10.00
N GLU A 485 6.25 38.58 10.80
CA GLU A 485 6.16 40.05 11.00
C GLU A 485 7.48 40.65 11.53
N ASN A 486 8.17 39.90 12.39
CA ASN A 486 9.45 40.31 12.96
C ASN A 486 10.66 39.79 12.15
N LYS A 487 10.46 39.26 10.94
CA LYS A 487 11.53 38.74 10.06
C LYS A 487 12.45 37.73 10.74
N SER A 488 11.88 36.83 11.55
CA SER A 488 12.55 35.84 12.40
C SER A 488 13.45 36.40 13.51
N LEU A 489 13.30 37.69 13.85
CA LEU A 489 14.09 38.39 14.88
C LEU A 489 13.28 38.73 16.13
N TYR A 490 12.20 37.99 16.40
CA TYR A 490 11.37 38.24 17.59
C TYR A 490 12.13 38.02 18.91
N ASN A 491 12.97 36.98 18.97
CA ASN A 491 13.88 36.73 20.09
C ASN A 491 15.33 37.03 19.70
N THR A 492 16.21 37.13 20.71
CA THR A 492 17.65 37.15 20.47
C THR A 492 18.08 35.92 19.67
N PRO A 493 18.59 36.08 18.43
CA PRO A 493 18.86 34.95 17.56
C PRO A 493 20.13 34.20 18.00
N PRO A 494 20.20 32.86 17.80
CA PRO A 494 21.40 32.08 18.08
C PRO A 494 22.46 32.35 16.99
N VAL A 495 23.19 33.47 17.13
CA VAL A 495 24.10 34.00 16.11
C VAL A 495 25.12 32.97 15.61
N PHE A 496 25.67 32.13 16.49
CA PHE A 496 26.59 31.06 16.09
C PHE A 496 25.93 30.03 15.16
N ALA A 497 24.75 29.52 15.51
CA ALA A 497 24.06 28.53 14.68
C ALA A 497 23.66 29.10 13.31
N ILE A 498 23.21 30.36 13.28
CA ILE A 498 22.89 31.07 12.04
C ILE A 498 24.14 31.30 11.19
N TYR A 499 25.26 31.67 11.81
CA TYR A 499 26.53 31.85 11.12
C TYR A 499 27.01 30.53 10.48
N ILE A 500 26.93 29.41 11.19
CA ILE A 500 27.27 28.10 10.62
C ILE A 500 26.33 27.75 9.46
N MET A 501 25.02 27.97 9.61
CA MET A 501 24.06 27.74 8.51
C MET A 501 24.40 28.59 7.27
N MET A 502 24.76 29.86 7.46
CA MET A 502 25.23 30.72 6.37
C MET A 502 26.47 30.13 5.69
N LEU A 503 27.47 29.68 6.44
CA LEU A 503 28.66 29.05 5.87
C LEU A 503 28.33 27.77 5.07
N VAL A 504 27.47 26.90 5.60
CA VAL A 504 27.02 25.69 4.89
C VAL A 504 26.28 26.04 3.60
N THR A 505 25.40 27.04 3.62
CA THR A 505 24.69 27.46 2.40
C THR A 505 25.63 28.07 1.35
N ARG A 506 26.67 28.81 1.75
CA ARG A 506 27.72 29.29 0.83
C ARG A 506 28.53 28.15 0.26
N TRP A 507 28.96 27.20 1.09
CA TRP A 507 29.66 26.00 0.63
C TRP A 507 28.83 25.22 -0.41
N LEU A 508 27.53 25.04 -0.16
CA LEU A 508 26.63 24.39 -1.11
C LEU A 508 26.53 25.16 -2.44
N LEU A 509 26.47 26.49 -2.42
CA LEU A 509 26.32 27.32 -3.62
C LEU A 509 27.63 27.48 -4.39
N GLU A 510 28.71 27.82 -3.70
CA GLU A 510 29.97 28.28 -4.28
C GLU A 510 30.94 27.15 -4.58
N GLU A 511 30.99 26.12 -3.73
CA GLU A 511 31.94 25.00 -3.86
C GLU A 511 31.29 23.75 -4.45
N ILE A 512 30.11 23.36 -3.95
CA ILE A 512 29.40 22.17 -4.46
C ILE A 512 28.72 22.48 -5.80
N GLY A 513 28.20 23.70 -5.97
CA GLY A 513 27.51 24.14 -7.18
C GLY A 513 26.00 23.86 -7.18
N GLY A 514 25.39 23.84 -5.99
CA GLY A 514 23.95 23.76 -5.79
C GLY A 514 23.43 22.41 -5.32
N LEU A 515 22.12 22.35 -5.07
CA LEU A 515 21.45 21.18 -4.48
C LEU A 515 21.38 19.98 -5.43
N GLU A 516 21.33 20.18 -6.75
CA GLU A 516 21.36 19.10 -7.73
C GLU A 516 22.64 18.26 -7.57
N LYS A 517 23.80 18.93 -7.61
CA LYS A 517 25.11 18.30 -7.42
C LYS A 517 25.26 17.69 -6.03
N MET A 518 24.76 18.36 -4.99
CA MET A 518 24.75 17.77 -3.64
C MET A 518 23.91 16.48 -3.59
N GLY A 519 22.77 16.47 -4.28
CA GLY A 519 21.91 15.28 -4.43
C GLY A 519 22.62 14.13 -5.13
N GLU A 520 23.37 14.40 -6.21
CA GLU A 520 24.19 13.41 -6.90
C GLU A 520 25.28 12.83 -5.98
N ILE A 521 26.00 13.69 -5.24
CA ILE A 521 27.02 13.27 -4.27
C ILE A 521 26.40 12.40 -3.19
N ASN A 522 25.26 12.81 -2.65
CA ASN A 522 24.56 12.08 -1.60
C ASN A 522 24.04 10.72 -2.06
N ARG A 523 23.50 10.63 -3.28
CA ARG A 523 23.12 9.37 -3.90
C ARG A 523 24.32 8.43 -4.03
N ARG A 524 25.43 8.93 -4.58
CA ARG A 524 26.69 8.16 -4.70
C ARG A 524 27.20 7.65 -3.36
N LYS A 525 27.10 8.45 -2.28
CA LYS A 525 27.46 7.99 -0.92
C LYS A 525 26.58 6.82 -0.48
N ALA A 526 25.27 6.94 -0.64
CA ALA A 526 24.33 5.88 -0.27
C ALA A 526 24.56 4.60 -1.09
N ASP A 527 24.72 4.74 -2.41
CA ASP A 527 24.94 3.64 -3.35
C ASP A 527 26.18 2.82 -2.95
N LEU A 528 27.29 3.47 -2.60
CA LEU A 528 28.51 2.79 -2.16
C LEU A 528 28.29 1.83 -0.97
N LEU A 529 27.41 2.18 -0.02
CA LEU A 529 27.12 1.33 1.12
C LEU A 529 26.09 0.26 0.79
N TYR A 530 25.03 0.63 0.05
CA TYR A 530 23.99 -0.32 -0.34
C TYR A 530 24.52 -1.39 -1.30
N GLU A 531 25.42 -1.05 -2.23
CA GLU A 531 26.11 -2.03 -3.09
C GLU A 531 26.86 -3.09 -2.27
N VAL A 532 27.53 -2.68 -1.19
CA VAL A 532 28.23 -3.63 -0.30
C VAL A 532 27.23 -4.51 0.44
N ILE A 533 26.13 -3.93 0.90
CA ILE A 533 25.07 -4.67 1.60
C ILE A 533 24.46 -5.72 0.65
N ASP A 534 24.11 -5.32 -0.56
CA ASP A 534 23.40 -6.17 -1.52
C ASP A 534 24.32 -7.27 -2.09
N ALA A 535 25.59 -6.94 -2.35
CA ALA A 535 26.58 -7.90 -2.83
C ALA A 535 27.07 -8.87 -1.73
N SER A 536 26.64 -8.70 -0.48
CA SER A 536 27.17 -9.47 0.66
C SER A 536 26.66 -10.92 0.75
N GLY A 537 25.77 -11.36 -0.15
CA GLY A 537 25.20 -12.71 -0.09
C GLY A 537 24.38 -12.98 1.19
N GLY A 538 23.85 -11.92 1.82
CA GLY A 538 23.05 -11.99 3.04
C GLY A 538 23.84 -11.86 4.34
N PHE A 539 25.16 -11.64 4.28
CA PHE A 539 25.97 -11.34 5.46
C PHE A 539 25.58 -9.99 6.08
N TYR A 540 25.42 -8.97 5.25
CA TYR A 540 24.78 -7.71 5.63
C TYR A 540 23.33 -7.74 5.13
N ARG A 541 22.38 -7.55 6.05
CA ARG A 541 20.95 -7.46 5.71
C ARG A 541 20.49 -6.03 5.90
N GLY A 542 20.27 -5.31 4.80
CA GLY A 542 19.68 -3.98 4.85
C GLY A 542 18.33 -4.00 5.57
N HIS A 543 18.07 -2.99 6.40
CA HIS A 543 16.81 -2.92 7.16
C HIS A 543 15.66 -2.41 6.27
N ALA A 544 15.93 -1.39 5.46
CA ALA A 544 14.95 -0.81 4.56
C ALA A 544 14.79 -1.67 3.29
N ASP A 545 13.53 -1.81 2.86
CA ASP A 545 13.22 -2.29 1.52
C ASP A 545 13.94 -1.43 0.47
N PRO A 546 14.53 -2.00 -0.60
CA PRO A 546 15.27 -1.25 -1.60
C PRO A 546 14.56 -0.02 -2.15
N ALA A 547 13.23 -0.09 -2.35
CA ALA A 547 12.44 1.02 -2.88
C ALA A 547 12.23 2.16 -1.87
N SER A 548 12.51 1.90 -0.58
CA SER A 548 12.31 2.84 0.52
C SER A 548 13.62 3.25 1.18
N ARG A 549 14.78 2.94 0.59
CA ARG A 549 16.08 3.23 1.19
C ARG A 549 16.35 4.73 1.31
N SER A 550 16.77 5.13 2.51
CA SER A 550 17.23 6.49 2.75
C SER A 550 18.57 6.75 2.10
N LEU A 551 18.69 7.91 1.44
CA LEU A 551 19.97 8.43 0.94
C LEU A 551 20.88 8.96 2.06
N MET A 552 20.33 9.17 3.26
CA MET A 552 20.98 9.87 4.35
C MET A 552 21.33 8.96 5.52
N ASN A 553 20.55 7.89 5.70
CA ASN A 553 20.65 6.99 6.84
C ASN A 553 20.62 5.54 6.34
N VAL A 554 21.81 4.95 6.19
CA VAL A 554 21.95 3.56 5.74
C VAL A 554 21.97 2.65 6.96
N THR A 555 21.08 1.67 7.01
CA THR A 555 20.86 0.79 8.17
C THR A 555 20.91 -0.68 7.75
N TRP A 556 21.60 -1.51 8.54
CA TRP A 556 21.71 -2.93 8.28
C TRP A 556 21.96 -3.76 9.54
N ARG A 557 21.70 -5.06 9.44
CA ARG A 557 21.99 -6.07 10.46
C ARG A 557 23.13 -6.96 9.97
N LEU A 558 23.90 -7.48 10.93
CA LEU A 558 24.82 -8.59 10.70
C LEU A 558 24.11 -9.91 11.07
N PRO A 559 24.73 -11.09 10.86
CA PRO A 559 24.08 -12.36 11.17
C PRO A 559 23.62 -12.48 12.62
N ASP A 560 24.37 -11.90 13.57
CA ASP A 560 24.04 -11.84 14.99
C ASP A 560 24.61 -10.58 15.68
N GLU A 561 24.17 -10.34 16.92
CA GLU A 561 24.55 -9.15 17.71
C GLU A 561 26.00 -9.15 18.20
N ASN A 562 26.66 -10.30 18.29
CA ASN A 562 28.07 -10.35 18.68
C ASN A 562 28.94 -9.80 17.55
N LEU A 563 28.62 -10.18 16.31
CA LEU A 563 29.23 -9.59 15.12
C LEU A 563 28.94 -8.10 15.01
N GLU A 564 27.73 -7.63 15.35
CA GLU A 564 27.43 -6.19 15.39
C GLU A 564 28.30 -5.44 16.41
N LYS A 565 28.49 -6.00 17.62
CA LYS A 565 29.37 -5.42 18.65
C LYS A 565 30.83 -5.40 18.18
N GLN A 566 31.29 -6.47 17.55
CA GLN A 566 32.64 -6.56 17.00
C GLN A 566 32.84 -5.55 15.86
N PHE A 567 31.89 -5.44 14.94
CA PHE A 567 31.89 -4.48 13.83
C PHE A 567 32.05 -3.05 14.35
N VAL A 568 31.21 -2.64 15.32
CA VAL A 568 31.30 -1.30 15.92
C VAL A 568 32.66 -1.09 16.61
N SER A 569 33.14 -2.08 17.37
CA SER A 569 34.42 -1.95 18.07
C SER A 569 35.61 -1.83 17.12
N GLU A 570 35.62 -2.56 16.00
CA GLU A 570 36.69 -2.50 15.01
C GLU A 570 36.62 -1.22 14.18
N ALA A 571 35.42 -0.81 13.77
CA ALA A 571 35.19 0.44 13.06
C ALA A 571 35.66 1.66 13.88
N THR A 572 35.33 1.72 15.17
CA THR A 572 35.79 2.78 16.09
C THR A 572 37.32 2.86 16.18
N LYS A 573 38.04 1.73 16.16
CA LYS A 573 39.52 1.75 16.15
C LYS A 573 40.10 2.37 14.88
N LEU A 574 39.33 2.40 13.79
CA LEU A 574 39.68 3.02 12.52
C LEU A 574 39.14 4.46 12.39
N GLY A 575 38.54 5.02 13.45
CA GLY A 575 37.94 6.35 13.44
C GLY A 575 36.56 6.42 12.78
N LEU A 576 35.94 5.28 12.49
CA LEU A 576 34.58 5.18 11.95
C LEU A 576 33.57 5.07 13.10
N ASP A 577 33.45 6.15 13.87
CA ASP A 577 32.61 6.21 15.06
C ASP A 577 31.12 6.46 14.77
N GLY A 578 30.27 6.19 15.76
CA GLY A 578 28.84 6.52 15.70
C GLY A 578 27.98 5.54 14.89
N LEU A 579 28.53 4.38 14.51
CA LEU A 579 27.84 3.39 13.68
C LEU A 579 26.83 2.50 14.43
N LYS A 580 26.81 2.55 15.77
CA LYS A 580 25.87 1.77 16.55
C LYS A 580 24.43 2.19 16.22
N GLY A 581 23.62 1.22 15.79
CA GLY A 581 22.21 1.42 15.49
C GLY A 581 21.41 1.89 16.70
N HIS A 582 20.21 2.42 16.44
CA HIS A 582 19.35 2.90 17.51
C HIS A 582 18.80 1.74 18.34
N ARG A 583 18.65 1.96 19.66
CA ARG A 583 18.23 0.92 20.63
C ARG A 583 16.93 0.19 20.29
N SER A 584 16.02 0.84 19.53
CA SER A 584 14.71 0.27 19.17
C SER A 584 14.75 -0.68 17.97
N VAL A 585 15.82 -0.67 17.18
CA VAL A 585 15.96 -1.50 15.96
C VAL A 585 17.23 -2.35 15.97
N GLY A 586 18.21 -2.05 16.84
CA GLY A 586 19.49 -2.73 16.87
C GLY A 586 20.32 -2.47 15.61
N GLY A 587 21.32 -3.30 15.33
CA GLY A 587 22.08 -3.23 14.09
C GLY A 587 23.11 -2.11 14.02
N ILE A 588 23.46 -1.80 12.78
CA ILE A 588 24.42 -0.78 12.39
C ILE A 588 23.68 0.32 11.60
N ARG A 589 24.07 1.57 11.82
CA ARG A 589 23.56 2.73 11.10
C ARG A 589 24.67 3.69 10.73
N ALA A 590 24.79 4.02 9.46
CA ALA A 590 25.62 5.10 8.95
C ALA A 590 24.75 6.31 8.57
N SER A 591 24.89 7.41 9.31
CA SER A 591 24.28 8.69 8.95
C SER A 591 25.25 9.50 8.10
N ILE A 592 24.96 9.59 6.80
CA ILE A 592 25.84 10.11 5.74
C ILE A 592 25.35 11.46 5.20
N TYR A 593 24.93 12.36 6.11
CA TYR A 593 24.48 13.73 5.82
C TYR A 593 25.49 14.53 5.00
N ASN A 594 25.09 15.71 4.51
CA ASN A 594 25.89 16.53 3.59
C ASN A 594 27.37 16.66 3.97
N ALA A 595 27.66 16.95 5.24
CA ALA A 595 29.02 17.15 5.74
C ALA A 595 29.88 15.87 5.80
N MET A 596 29.28 14.68 5.72
CA MET A 596 30.02 13.43 5.65
C MET A 596 30.68 13.30 4.27
N PRO A 597 32.03 13.34 4.17
CA PRO A 597 32.71 13.32 2.89
C PRO A 597 32.62 11.95 2.23
N LEU A 598 32.63 11.94 0.89
CA LEU A 598 32.63 10.71 0.10
C LEU A 598 33.77 9.76 0.50
N ALA A 599 34.96 10.30 0.78
CA ALA A 599 36.12 9.52 1.21
C ALA A 599 35.86 8.74 2.51
N GLY A 600 35.11 9.31 3.46
CA GLY A 600 34.77 8.60 4.70
C GLY A 600 33.76 7.47 4.47
N VAL A 601 32.83 7.67 3.52
CA VAL A 601 31.88 6.61 3.12
C VAL A 601 32.59 5.49 2.36
N GLN A 602 33.58 5.82 1.52
CA GLN A 602 34.44 4.85 0.85
C GLN A 602 35.24 4.01 1.86
N ALA A 603 35.85 4.66 2.86
CA ALA A 603 36.57 3.96 3.92
C ALA A 603 35.66 2.99 4.70
N LEU A 604 34.40 3.38 4.97
CA LEU A 604 33.42 2.48 5.58
C LEU A 604 33.05 1.30 4.68
N ALA A 605 32.82 1.54 3.38
CA ALA A 605 32.52 0.48 2.42
C ALA A 605 33.68 -0.53 2.28
N GLU A 606 34.92 -0.05 2.26
CA GLU A 606 36.12 -0.89 2.25
C GLU A 606 36.25 -1.72 3.53
N PHE A 607 36.06 -1.07 4.68
CA PHE A 607 36.02 -1.76 5.97
C PHE A 607 34.94 -2.86 5.99
N MET A 608 33.73 -2.57 5.50
CA MET A 608 32.64 -3.56 5.41
C MET A 608 33.03 -4.78 4.56
N LYS A 609 33.66 -4.56 3.39
CA LYS A 609 34.13 -5.67 2.52
C LYS A 609 35.20 -6.52 3.21
N ASP A 610 36.17 -5.87 3.87
CA ASP A 610 37.25 -6.56 4.57
C ASP A 610 36.75 -7.30 5.83
N PHE A 611 35.80 -6.72 6.55
CA PHE A 611 35.18 -7.34 7.72
C PHE A 611 34.42 -8.61 7.32
N GLN A 612 33.64 -8.55 6.23
CA GLN A 612 32.96 -9.72 5.69
C GLN A 612 33.98 -10.80 5.28
N ARG A 613 35.02 -10.46 4.49
CA ARG A 613 36.02 -11.42 4.01
C ARG A 613 36.70 -12.21 5.14
N LYS A 614 36.81 -11.61 6.34
CA LYS A 614 37.44 -12.26 7.51
C LYS A 614 36.51 -13.21 8.25
N LEU A 615 35.19 -12.99 8.21
CA LEU A 615 34.23 -13.57 9.16
C LEU A 615 33.02 -14.25 8.49
N GLY A 616 32.94 -14.24 7.17
CA GLY A 616 31.92 -14.89 6.34
C GLY A 616 32.43 -15.02 4.91
#